data_AF-A0A970RTV0-F1
#
_entry.id   AF-A0A970RTV0-F1
#
_cell.length_a   1.000
_cell.length_b   1.000
_cell.length_c   1.000
_cell.angle_alpha   90.00
_cell.angle_beta   90.00
_cell.angle_gamma   90.00
#
_symmetry.space_group_name_H-M   'P 1'
#
loop_
_entity.id
_entity.type
_entity.pdbx_description
1 polymer ?
#
loop_
_entity_poly.entity_id
_entity_poly.type
_entity_poly.pdbx_seq_one_letter_code
_entity_poly.pdbx_strand_id
1 'polypeptide(L)'
;MKKPVLLLFILLLLAFSVACVADHPPFAGNQVETTSAAAAVETVSPTPTAIPTPTPTPSPTPSPTPMPDWVTVFVAFTNYHEGELAGITDALDKAGYRAVITSTRTGTAKGMNGGCVEIEIAIDEIEDVGLGIFIAGGSGVVDIWDDEVLLELVRGANERGLLVAGICAGPGVLGNAGVLVGKSASWYNGPNTNAAMSEAGCENSGQAVTIDGNAVTGNGPSAATEFGEAVVEVLDSM
;
A
#
# COMPACT_ATOMS: atom_id res chain seq x y z
N MET A 1 -18.25 -2.25 -53.25
CA MET A 1 -17.88 -3.68 -53.31
C MET A 1 -16.53 -3.84 -53.99
N LYS A 2 -15.50 -4.28 -53.24
CA LYS A 2 -14.36 -5.13 -53.65
C LYS A 2 -13.16 -4.89 -52.71
N LYS A 3 -12.95 -5.82 -51.78
CA LYS A 3 -11.62 -6.34 -51.41
C LYS A 3 -11.78 -7.80 -50.95
N PRO A 4 -11.24 -8.78 -51.69
CA PRO A 4 -10.73 -10.03 -51.12
C PRO A 4 -9.18 -9.96 -51.16
N VAL A 5 -8.42 -10.56 -50.26
CA VAL A 5 -7.98 -11.97 -50.17
C VAL A 5 -6.96 -11.92 -49.01
N LEU A 6 -7.16 -12.51 -47.83
CA LEU A 6 -7.10 -13.91 -47.39
C LEU A 6 -5.78 -14.68 -47.64
N LEU A 7 -5.14 -15.04 -46.51
CA LEU A 7 -4.23 -16.17 -46.24
C LEU A 7 -2.79 -16.18 -46.80
N LEU A 8 -1.80 -16.29 -45.89
CA LEU A 8 -0.82 -17.40 -45.93
C LEU A 8 -0.05 -17.61 -44.58
N PHE A 9 -0.22 -18.81 -44.01
CA PHE A 9 0.68 -19.74 -43.26
C PHE A 9 1.97 -19.19 -42.58
N ILE A 10 2.20 -19.37 -41.27
CA ILE A 10 2.64 -20.58 -40.48
C ILE A 10 4.08 -21.07 -40.80
N LEU A 11 4.82 -21.41 -39.72
CA LEU A 11 6.12 -22.12 -39.56
C LEU A 11 7.38 -21.21 -39.57
N LEU A 12 8.41 -21.33 -38.71
CA LEU A 12 9.15 -22.46 -38.12
C LEU A 12 10.16 -21.85 -37.08
N LEU A 13 10.15 -22.18 -35.78
CA LEU A 13 10.96 -23.18 -35.04
C LEU A 13 12.51 -22.98 -34.95
N LEU A 14 13.02 -23.07 -33.70
CA LEU A 14 14.33 -23.58 -33.18
C LEU A 14 15.46 -22.62 -32.73
N ALA A 15 15.79 -22.67 -31.43
CA ALA A 15 17.06 -23.17 -30.84
C ALA A 15 16.97 -23.09 -29.28
N PHE A 16 16.99 -24.18 -28.49
CA PHE A 16 18.18 -24.85 -27.88
C PHE A 16 19.19 -23.85 -27.28
N SER A 17 19.73 -23.93 -26.05
CA SER A 17 20.07 -24.99 -25.08
C SER A 17 20.58 -24.21 -23.83
N VAL A 18 20.58 -24.65 -22.56
CA VAL A 18 21.45 -25.65 -21.92
C VAL A 18 21.02 -25.74 -20.44
N ALA A 19 20.94 -26.97 -19.92
CA ALA A 19 20.72 -27.31 -18.51
C ALA A 19 22.02 -27.24 -17.68
N CYS A 20 21.91 -26.90 -16.39
CA CYS A 20 22.90 -27.29 -15.38
C CYS A 20 22.25 -28.27 -14.40
N VAL A 21 22.75 -29.50 -14.45
CA VAL A 21 22.42 -30.64 -13.61
C VAL A 21 23.16 -30.54 -12.27
N ALA A 22 22.45 -30.89 -11.19
CA ALA A 22 23.01 -31.17 -9.87
C ALA A 22 23.50 -32.61 -9.82
N ASP A 23 24.69 -32.86 -9.26
CA ASP A 23 25.10 -34.19 -8.81
C ASP A 23 26.16 -34.08 -7.68
N HIS A 24 25.83 -34.61 -6.51
CA HIS A 24 26.76 -35.08 -5.47
C HIS A 24 26.89 -36.60 -5.63
N PRO A 25 28.07 -37.23 -5.37
CA PRO A 25 28.19 -38.09 -4.18
C PRO A 25 29.68 -38.31 -3.74
N PRO A 26 30.06 -39.35 -2.97
CA PRO A 26 29.85 -39.52 -1.53
C PRO A 26 31.15 -39.81 -0.73
N PHE A 27 31.00 -39.87 0.59
CA PHE A 27 31.98 -40.32 1.60
C PHE A 27 32.54 -41.75 1.36
N ALA A 28 33.86 -41.91 1.55
CA ALA A 28 34.59 -43.12 1.96
C ALA A 28 35.99 -42.63 2.43
N GLY A 29 36.63 -43.04 3.53
CA GLY A 29 36.63 -44.32 4.25
C GLY A 29 38.00 -44.99 4.07
N ASN A 30 38.89 -44.90 5.07
CA ASN A 30 39.97 -45.88 5.43
C ASN A 30 40.78 -45.32 6.63
N GLN A 31 40.93 -45.98 7.80
CA GLN A 31 41.61 -47.25 8.13
C GLN A 31 43.13 -47.16 7.78
N VAL A 32 44.15 -47.56 8.53
CA VAL A 32 44.34 -48.26 9.83
C VAL A 32 45.87 -48.31 10.10
N GLU A 33 46.29 -48.28 11.38
CA GLU A 33 47.53 -48.88 11.98
C GLU A 33 48.94 -48.50 11.44
N THR A 34 50.08 -48.61 12.13
CA THR A 34 50.50 -49.20 13.42
C THR A 34 51.91 -48.66 13.81
N THR A 35 52.18 -48.69 15.13
CA THR A 35 53.49 -48.87 15.82
C THR A 35 54.65 -47.88 15.64
N SER A 36 55.14 -47.31 16.75
CA SER A 36 56.36 -47.78 17.43
C SER A 36 56.73 -46.87 18.62
N ALA A 37 57.23 -47.50 19.67
CA ALA A 37 57.50 -46.96 21.00
C ALA A 37 58.70 -45.99 21.10
N ALA A 38 58.62 -45.04 22.04
CA ALA A 38 59.75 -44.62 22.87
C ALA A 38 59.24 -43.83 24.10
N ALA A 39 59.79 -44.18 25.26
CA ALA A 39 59.51 -43.58 26.56
C ALA A 39 60.09 -42.16 26.71
N ALA A 40 59.45 -41.31 27.51
CA ALA A 40 60.00 -40.77 28.77
C ALA A 40 59.47 -39.36 29.14
N VAL A 41 59.44 -39.16 30.47
CA VAL A 41 59.40 -37.91 31.25
C VAL A 41 58.04 -37.23 31.44
N GLU A 42 57.47 -37.40 32.63
CA GLU A 42 56.41 -36.56 33.16
C GLU A 42 56.92 -35.13 33.39
N THR A 43 56.37 -34.18 32.65
CA THR A 43 56.46 -32.75 32.97
C THR A 43 55.07 -32.26 33.36
N VAL A 44 54.93 -31.84 34.62
CA VAL A 44 53.73 -31.16 35.15
C VAL A 44 53.46 -29.88 34.35
N SER A 45 52.37 -29.90 33.58
CA SER A 45 51.84 -28.74 32.85
C SER A 45 50.99 -27.88 33.79
N PRO A 46 51.17 -26.54 33.85
CA PRO A 46 50.31 -25.70 34.66
C PRO A 46 48.90 -25.68 34.07
N THR A 47 47.89 -25.90 34.92
CA THR A 47 46.47 -25.78 34.58
C THR A 47 46.20 -24.40 33.93
N PRO A 48 45.64 -24.33 32.72
CA PRO A 48 45.28 -23.05 32.11
C PRO A 48 44.17 -22.39 32.94
N THR A 49 44.43 -21.19 33.46
CA THR A 49 43.43 -20.35 34.11
C THR A 49 42.33 -20.04 33.08
N ALA A 50 41.08 -20.36 33.39
CA ALA A 50 39.94 -20.05 32.53
C ALA A 50 39.87 -18.55 32.27
N ILE A 51 39.94 -18.16 30.99
CA ILE A 51 39.71 -16.78 30.56
C ILE A 51 38.22 -16.49 30.79
N PRO A 52 37.83 -15.40 31.49
CA PRO A 52 36.43 -15.07 31.66
C PRO A 52 35.80 -14.84 30.29
N THR A 53 34.74 -15.60 29.99
CA THR A 53 33.92 -15.41 28.79
C THR A 53 33.40 -13.97 28.76
N PRO A 54 33.60 -13.21 27.66
CA PRO A 54 33.07 -11.85 27.57
C PRO A 54 31.54 -11.90 27.67
N THR A 55 30.99 -11.17 28.64
CA THR A 55 29.54 -10.98 28.75
C THR A 55 29.02 -10.36 27.45
N PRO A 56 27.95 -10.90 26.83
CA PRO A 56 27.40 -10.30 25.62
C PRO A 56 26.93 -8.87 25.91
N THR A 57 27.46 -7.90 25.18
CA THR A 57 26.96 -6.53 25.19
C THR A 57 25.49 -6.55 24.78
N PRO A 58 24.56 -5.95 25.53
CA PRO A 58 23.16 -5.87 25.11
C PRO A 58 23.10 -5.15 23.76
N SER A 59 22.44 -5.78 22.79
CA SER A 59 22.13 -5.14 21.50
C SER A 59 21.29 -3.90 21.78
N PRO A 60 21.56 -2.74 21.15
CA PRO A 60 20.74 -1.56 21.34
C PRO A 60 19.29 -1.88 21.00
N THR A 61 18.38 -1.60 21.92
CA THR A 61 16.94 -1.62 21.64
C THR A 61 16.67 -0.59 20.54
N PRO A 62 15.98 -0.94 19.44
CA PRO A 62 15.64 0.04 18.42
C PRO A 62 14.82 1.16 19.05
N SER A 63 15.22 2.41 18.80
CA SER A 63 14.41 3.58 19.13
C SER A 63 13.10 3.50 18.33
N PRO A 64 11.93 3.81 18.91
CA PRO A 64 10.70 3.86 18.13
C PRO A 64 10.87 4.86 16.99
N THR A 65 10.51 4.44 15.77
CA THR A 65 10.40 5.33 14.62
C THR A 65 9.39 6.42 14.97
N PRO A 66 9.69 7.72 14.76
CA PRO A 66 8.67 8.75 14.94
C PRO A 66 7.46 8.40 14.09
N MET A 67 6.26 8.52 14.68
CA MET A 67 5.02 8.25 13.95
C MET A 67 4.89 9.26 12.80
N PRO A 68 4.37 8.82 11.64
CA PRO A 68 4.10 9.74 10.55
C PRO A 68 3.07 10.79 10.97
N ASP A 69 3.24 12.02 10.49
CA ASP A 69 2.32 13.14 10.67
C ASP A 69 1.56 13.45 9.37
N TRP A 70 1.51 12.52 8.42
CA TRP A 70 0.91 12.74 7.10
C TRP A 70 -0.12 11.70 6.69
N VAL A 71 -0.99 12.10 5.76
CA VAL A 71 -1.99 11.28 5.09
C VAL A 71 -1.79 11.40 3.59
N THR A 72 -1.82 10.28 2.88
CA THR A 72 -1.79 10.25 1.41
C THR A 72 -3.16 10.64 0.85
N VAL A 73 -3.22 11.67 0.03
CA VAL A 73 -4.46 12.25 -0.54
C VAL A 73 -4.43 12.04 -2.05
N PHE A 74 -5.20 11.08 -2.52
CA PHE A 74 -5.33 10.78 -3.93
C PHE A 74 -6.34 11.70 -4.61
N VAL A 75 -5.92 12.30 -5.72
CA VAL A 75 -6.81 13.00 -6.67
C VAL A 75 -6.64 12.42 -8.07
N ALA A 76 -7.72 12.34 -8.83
CA ALA A 76 -7.61 12.04 -10.26
C ALA A 76 -6.83 13.15 -10.98
N PHE A 77 -5.91 12.79 -11.90
CA PHE A 77 -5.04 13.76 -12.58
C PHE A 77 -5.84 14.80 -13.39
N THR A 78 -7.04 14.43 -13.81
CA THR A 78 -8.02 15.31 -14.46
C THR A 78 -9.39 15.12 -13.84
N ASN A 79 -10.15 16.20 -13.67
CA ASN A 79 -11.51 16.23 -13.17
C ASN A 79 -11.69 15.70 -11.73
N TYR A 80 -10.74 16.00 -10.83
CA TYR A 80 -10.98 15.89 -9.40
C TYR A 80 -11.88 17.03 -8.90
N HIS A 81 -12.59 16.83 -7.78
CA HIS A 81 -13.46 17.85 -7.22
C HIS A 81 -12.72 18.77 -6.23
N GLU A 82 -12.58 20.05 -6.56
CA GLU A 82 -11.73 20.98 -5.80
C GLU A 82 -12.22 21.24 -4.37
N GLY A 83 -13.54 21.39 -4.18
CA GLY A 83 -14.10 21.63 -2.85
C GLY A 83 -13.99 20.44 -1.91
N GLU A 84 -13.91 19.22 -2.46
CA GLU A 84 -13.75 18.00 -1.67
C GLU A 84 -12.30 17.82 -1.24
N LEU A 85 -11.35 18.11 -2.14
CA LEU A 85 -9.94 18.21 -1.80
C LEU A 85 -9.70 19.28 -0.73
N ALA A 86 -10.25 20.48 -0.91
CA ALA A 86 -10.09 21.58 0.04
C ALA A 86 -10.63 21.21 1.43
N GLY A 87 -11.79 20.56 1.50
CA GLY A 87 -12.39 20.15 2.78
C GLY A 87 -11.47 19.25 3.61
N ILE A 88 -10.82 18.27 2.97
CA ILE A 88 -9.88 17.38 3.68
C ILE A 88 -8.56 18.08 4.00
N THR A 89 -7.97 18.82 3.05
CA THR A 89 -6.66 19.47 3.28
C THR A 89 -6.75 20.55 4.35
N ASP A 90 -7.85 21.31 4.38
CA ASP A 90 -8.09 22.33 5.40
C ASP A 90 -8.26 21.73 6.80
N ALA A 91 -8.88 20.54 6.90
CA ALA A 91 -9.06 19.86 8.17
C ALA A 91 -7.73 19.28 8.69
N LEU A 92 -6.97 18.62 7.82
CA LEU A 92 -5.65 18.06 8.15
C LEU A 92 -4.68 19.17 8.60
N ASP A 93 -4.59 20.28 7.86
CA ASP A 93 -3.71 21.41 8.20
C ASP A 93 -4.04 22.00 9.58
N LYS A 94 -5.32 22.22 9.88
CA LYS A 94 -5.77 22.73 11.19
C LYS A 94 -5.45 21.78 12.34
N ALA A 95 -5.44 20.48 12.09
CA ALA A 95 -5.11 19.44 13.06
C ALA A 95 -3.60 19.18 13.17
N GLY A 96 -2.78 19.76 12.31
CA GLY A 96 -1.33 19.58 12.30
C GLY A 96 -0.86 18.34 11.52
N TYR A 97 -1.73 17.75 10.69
CA TYR A 97 -1.36 16.68 9.77
C TYR A 97 -1.03 17.24 8.38
N ARG A 98 -0.02 16.66 7.73
CA ARG A 98 0.35 16.99 6.35
C ARG A 98 -0.45 16.16 5.36
N ALA A 99 -1.07 16.81 4.37
CA ALA A 99 -1.60 16.12 3.19
C ALA A 99 -0.47 15.90 2.17
N VAL A 100 -0.26 14.65 1.72
CA VAL A 100 0.62 14.33 0.59
C VAL A 100 -0.24 14.11 -0.64
N ILE A 101 -0.23 15.07 -1.57
CA ILE A 101 -1.11 15.00 -2.74
C ILE A 101 -0.51 14.07 -3.79
N THR A 102 -1.23 13.01 -4.14
CA THR A 102 -0.82 12.00 -5.13
C THR A 102 -1.82 11.83 -6.26
N SER A 103 -1.36 11.28 -7.37
CA SER A 103 -2.15 10.89 -8.53
C SER A 103 -1.42 9.80 -9.34
N THR A 104 -1.96 9.43 -10.51
CA THR A 104 -1.33 8.43 -11.40
C THR A 104 0.02 8.86 -11.99
N ARG A 105 0.39 10.14 -11.83
CA ARG A 105 1.69 10.70 -12.22
C ARG A 105 1.91 12.05 -11.54
N THR A 106 3.17 12.48 -11.48
CA THR A 106 3.55 13.83 -11.01
C THR A 106 3.19 14.94 -12.01
N GLY A 107 3.14 16.18 -11.51
CA GLY A 107 2.82 17.40 -12.27
C GLY A 107 1.51 18.05 -11.84
N THR A 108 0.99 18.98 -12.65
CA THR A 108 -0.23 19.73 -12.32
C THR A 108 -1.49 18.96 -12.68
N ALA A 109 -2.21 18.45 -11.69
CA ALA A 109 -3.55 17.91 -11.86
C ALA A 109 -4.59 19.03 -12.03
N LYS A 110 -5.64 18.78 -12.82
CA LYS A 110 -6.69 19.77 -13.13
C LYS A 110 -8.04 19.36 -12.58
N GLY A 111 -8.69 20.25 -11.84
CA GLY A 111 -10.01 20.02 -11.26
C GLY A 111 -11.16 20.32 -12.23
N MET A 112 -12.36 19.92 -11.83
CA MET A 112 -13.58 20.04 -12.63
C MET A 112 -13.96 21.49 -12.97
N ASN A 113 -13.58 22.44 -12.13
CA ASN A 113 -13.90 23.87 -12.25
C ASN A 113 -12.67 24.70 -12.66
N GLY A 114 -11.62 24.04 -13.16
CA GLY A 114 -10.39 24.69 -13.62
C GLY A 114 -9.37 24.97 -12.51
N GLY A 115 -9.62 24.51 -11.28
CA GLY A 115 -8.60 24.51 -10.23
C GLY A 115 -7.43 23.62 -10.61
N CYS A 116 -6.29 23.84 -9.97
CA CYS A 116 -5.08 23.07 -10.20
C CYS A 116 -4.43 22.72 -8.85
N VAL A 117 -3.82 21.55 -8.77
CA VAL A 117 -3.00 21.12 -7.64
C VAL A 117 -1.77 20.40 -8.15
N GLU A 118 -0.63 20.64 -7.51
CA GLU A 118 0.61 19.94 -7.84
C GLU A 118 0.61 18.56 -7.18
N ILE A 119 0.96 17.54 -7.96
CA ILE A 119 1.11 16.17 -7.49
C ILE A 119 2.55 15.96 -7.03
N GLU A 120 2.70 15.64 -5.75
CA GLU A 120 3.99 15.49 -5.08
C GLU A 120 4.67 14.17 -5.43
N ILE A 121 3.88 13.10 -5.54
CA ILE A 121 4.36 11.74 -5.79
C ILE A 121 3.33 10.96 -6.62
N ALA A 122 3.80 10.11 -7.53
CA ALA A 122 2.92 9.21 -8.28
C ALA A 122 2.57 7.97 -7.44
N ILE A 123 1.38 7.39 -7.62
CA ILE A 123 0.93 6.24 -6.81
C ILE A 123 1.84 5.01 -6.93
N ASP A 124 2.52 4.82 -8.06
CA ASP A 124 3.47 3.72 -8.29
C ASP A 124 4.84 3.95 -7.62
N GLU A 125 5.06 5.13 -7.03
CA GLU A 125 6.26 5.50 -6.27
C GLU A 125 6.01 5.52 -4.75
N ILE A 126 4.77 5.28 -4.30
CA ILE A 126 4.42 5.30 -2.86
C ILE A 126 4.82 4.00 -2.17
N GLU A 127 5.73 4.09 -1.22
CA GLU A 127 6.11 2.97 -0.34
C GLU A 127 5.38 2.99 1.01
N ASP A 128 4.98 4.18 1.50
CA ASP A 128 4.27 4.35 2.76
C ASP A 128 3.21 5.45 2.67
N VAL A 129 1.98 5.09 3.03
CA VAL A 129 0.82 6.00 3.03
C VAL A 129 0.71 6.84 4.32
N GLY A 130 1.66 6.69 5.25
CA GLY A 130 1.63 7.40 6.53
C GLY A 130 0.52 6.89 7.44
N LEU A 131 -0.37 7.79 7.89
CA LEU A 131 -1.52 7.47 8.73
C LEU A 131 -2.71 6.91 7.95
N GLY A 132 -2.66 6.93 6.61
CA GLY A 132 -3.63 6.29 5.75
C GLY A 132 -3.84 6.99 4.41
N ILE A 133 -4.87 6.58 3.69
CA ILE A 133 -5.16 7.05 2.33
C ILE A 133 -6.58 7.64 2.24
N PHE A 134 -6.68 8.79 1.59
CA PHE A 134 -7.93 9.44 1.23
C PHE A 134 -8.09 9.48 -0.29
N ILE A 135 -9.30 9.20 -0.78
CA ILE A 135 -9.69 9.25 -2.19
C ILE A 135 -10.67 10.40 -2.43
N ALA A 136 -10.22 11.43 -3.15
CA ALA A 136 -11.09 12.51 -3.58
C ALA A 136 -12.12 12.04 -4.62
N GLY A 137 -13.27 12.71 -4.67
CA GLY A 137 -14.24 12.50 -5.73
C GLY A 137 -13.97 13.32 -6.99
N GLY A 138 -15.05 13.63 -7.70
CA GLY A 138 -15.03 14.20 -9.05
C GLY A 138 -15.21 13.13 -10.12
N SER A 139 -15.48 13.54 -11.36
CA SER A 139 -15.76 12.57 -12.43
C SER A 139 -14.50 11.77 -12.84
N GLY A 140 -13.31 12.33 -12.62
CA GLY A 140 -12.06 11.69 -13.00
C GLY A 140 -11.75 10.41 -12.25
N VAL A 141 -12.19 10.28 -10.99
CA VAL A 141 -11.93 9.05 -10.20
C VAL A 141 -12.69 7.85 -10.74
N VAL A 142 -13.86 8.07 -11.36
CA VAL A 142 -14.67 7.01 -11.97
C VAL A 142 -13.93 6.34 -13.15
N ASP A 143 -13.05 7.07 -13.84
CA ASP A 143 -12.29 6.54 -14.97
C ASP A 143 -11.14 5.61 -14.53
N ILE A 144 -10.79 5.61 -13.24
CA ILE A 144 -9.59 4.95 -12.71
C ILE A 144 -9.82 4.16 -11.42
N TRP A 145 -11.06 4.03 -10.97
CA TRP A 145 -11.38 3.35 -9.70
C TRP A 145 -11.14 1.83 -9.71
N ASP A 146 -10.73 1.28 -10.85
CA ASP A 146 -10.32 -0.11 -11.07
C ASP A 146 -8.79 -0.21 -11.30
N ASP A 147 -8.05 0.89 -11.11
CA ASP A 147 -6.60 0.91 -11.22
C ASP A 147 -5.96 0.08 -10.10
N GLU A 148 -5.31 -1.01 -10.47
CA GLU A 148 -4.82 -2.00 -9.49
C GLU A 148 -3.77 -1.42 -8.54
N VAL A 149 -2.94 -0.46 -8.97
CA VAL A 149 -1.94 0.18 -8.10
C VAL A 149 -2.64 0.96 -6.99
N LEU A 150 -3.68 1.73 -7.36
CA LEU A 150 -4.48 2.45 -6.38
C LEU A 150 -5.23 1.49 -5.44
N LEU A 151 -5.80 0.40 -5.97
CA LEU A 151 -6.49 -0.60 -5.16
C LEU A 151 -5.54 -1.30 -4.17
N GLU A 152 -4.32 -1.63 -4.59
CA GLU A 152 -3.29 -2.22 -3.72
C GLU A 152 -2.89 -1.28 -2.58
N LEU A 153 -2.73 0.02 -2.85
CA LEU A 153 -2.46 1.01 -1.79
C LEU A 153 -3.59 1.07 -0.75
N VAL A 154 -4.86 1.06 -1.22
CA VAL A 154 -6.03 1.05 -0.33
C VAL A 154 -6.11 -0.23 0.50
N ARG A 155 -5.89 -1.40 -0.12
CA ARG A 155 -5.88 -2.69 0.59
C ARG A 155 -4.77 -2.73 1.64
N GLY A 156 -3.55 -2.33 1.26
CA GLY A 156 -2.40 -2.31 2.17
C GLY A 156 -2.60 -1.37 3.35
N ALA A 157 -3.21 -0.19 3.14
CA ALA A 157 -3.59 0.71 4.22
C ALA A 157 -4.59 0.04 5.18
N ASN A 158 -5.64 -0.58 4.64
CA ASN A 158 -6.67 -1.23 5.42
C ASN A 158 -6.15 -2.44 6.21
N GLU A 159 -5.30 -3.28 5.63
CA GLU A 159 -4.67 -4.43 6.29
C GLU A 159 -3.82 -4.02 7.51
N ARG A 160 -3.20 -2.83 7.43
CA ARG A 160 -2.46 -2.23 8.54
C ARG A 160 -3.34 -1.54 9.58
N GLY A 161 -4.66 -1.50 9.38
CA GLY A 161 -5.61 -0.79 10.24
C GLY A 161 -5.51 0.74 10.13
N LEU A 162 -4.87 1.26 9.08
CA LEU A 162 -4.77 2.70 8.83
C LEU A 162 -6.07 3.26 8.28
N LEU A 163 -6.15 4.59 8.24
CA LEU A 163 -7.30 5.29 7.69
C LEU A 163 -7.50 4.91 6.21
N VAL A 164 -8.73 4.55 5.84
CA VAL A 164 -9.17 4.46 4.44
C VAL A 164 -10.39 5.34 4.24
N ALA A 165 -10.21 6.46 3.55
CA ALA A 165 -11.21 7.50 3.46
C ALA A 165 -11.59 7.80 2.01
N GLY A 166 -12.86 8.15 1.75
CA GLY A 166 -13.30 8.51 0.41
C GLY A 166 -14.57 9.34 0.41
N ILE A 167 -14.65 10.34 -0.47
CA ILE A 167 -15.83 11.21 -0.57
C ILE A 167 -16.40 11.19 -1.98
N CYS A 168 -17.73 11.34 -2.08
CA CYS A 168 -18.45 11.47 -3.33
C CYS A 168 -18.35 10.22 -4.20
N ALA A 169 -17.54 10.23 -5.26
CA ALA A 169 -17.24 9.06 -6.08
C ALA A 169 -16.06 8.23 -5.55
N GLY A 170 -15.24 8.80 -4.68
CA GLY A 170 -14.08 8.13 -4.06
C GLY A 170 -14.40 6.83 -3.32
N PRO A 171 -15.54 6.66 -2.63
CA PRO A 171 -15.93 5.38 -2.03
C PRO A 171 -15.99 4.21 -3.01
N GLY A 172 -16.18 4.45 -4.32
CA GLY A 172 -16.12 3.41 -5.33
C GLY A 172 -14.76 2.69 -5.37
N VAL A 173 -13.66 3.43 -5.18
CA VAL A 173 -12.30 2.85 -5.07
C VAL A 173 -12.21 1.95 -3.85
N LEU A 174 -12.75 2.39 -2.70
CA LEU A 174 -12.77 1.60 -1.47
C LEU A 174 -13.64 0.33 -1.63
N GLY A 175 -14.77 0.45 -2.32
CA GLY A 175 -15.64 -0.67 -2.65
C GLY A 175 -14.93 -1.70 -3.53
N ASN A 176 -14.29 -1.26 -4.61
CA ASN A 176 -13.51 -2.12 -5.53
C ASN A 176 -12.28 -2.74 -4.86
N ALA A 177 -11.68 -2.05 -3.88
CA ALA A 177 -10.62 -2.61 -3.05
C ALA A 177 -11.14 -3.71 -2.10
N GLY A 178 -12.45 -3.83 -1.91
CA GLY A 178 -13.09 -4.78 -1.00
C GLY A 178 -13.05 -4.37 0.46
N VAL A 179 -12.60 -3.15 0.78
CA VAL A 179 -12.41 -2.71 2.18
C VAL A 179 -13.71 -2.30 2.86
N LEU A 180 -14.80 -2.18 2.10
CA LEU A 180 -16.14 -1.83 2.59
C LEU A 180 -17.06 -3.04 2.82
N VAL A 181 -16.62 -4.26 2.56
CA VAL A 181 -17.46 -5.47 2.71
C VAL A 181 -17.94 -5.60 4.16
N GLY A 182 -19.26 -5.64 4.36
CA GLY A 182 -19.90 -5.76 5.67
C GLY A 182 -19.92 -4.47 6.50
N LYS A 183 -19.48 -3.34 5.94
CA LYS A 183 -19.47 -2.02 6.61
C LYS A 183 -20.65 -1.15 6.20
N SER A 184 -20.93 -0.15 7.01
CA SER A 184 -21.77 0.99 6.61
C SER A 184 -20.96 2.03 5.84
N ALA A 185 -21.52 2.59 4.77
CA ALA A 185 -20.86 3.60 3.95
C ALA A 185 -21.84 4.65 3.39
N SER A 186 -21.31 5.83 3.07
CA SER A 186 -21.95 6.92 2.34
C SER A 186 -21.24 7.18 1.02
N TRP A 187 -21.98 7.52 -0.04
CA TRP A 187 -21.40 7.85 -1.34
C TRP A 187 -22.30 8.81 -2.12
N TYR A 188 -21.77 9.40 -3.19
CA TYR A 188 -22.54 10.27 -4.07
C TYR A 188 -23.66 9.50 -4.75
N ASN A 189 -24.88 10.01 -4.67
CA ASN A 189 -26.03 9.41 -5.33
C ASN A 189 -26.01 9.71 -6.85
N GLY A 190 -25.19 8.96 -7.57
CA GLY A 190 -25.05 9.02 -9.02
C GLY A 190 -25.20 7.63 -9.64
N PRO A 191 -25.49 7.51 -10.95
CA PRO A 191 -25.74 6.23 -11.58
C PRO A 191 -24.53 5.28 -11.51
N ASN A 192 -23.33 5.79 -11.78
CA ASN A 192 -22.10 4.98 -11.75
C ASN A 192 -21.77 4.53 -10.33
N THR A 193 -21.76 5.46 -9.37
CA THR A 193 -21.45 5.19 -7.97
C THR A 193 -22.48 4.25 -7.33
N ASN A 194 -23.77 4.41 -7.62
CA ASN A 194 -24.80 3.50 -7.11
C ASN A 194 -24.62 2.07 -7.61
N ALA A 195 -24.24 1.89 -8.88
CA ALA A 195 -23.98 0.56 -9.43
C ALA A 195 -22.78 -0.08 -8.72
N ALA A 196 -21.63 0.61 -8.69
CA ALA A 196 -20.41 0.11 -8.05
C ALA A 196 -20.61 -0.19 -6.55
N MET A 197 -21.24 0.72 -5.81
CA MET A 197 -21.45 0.56 -4.37
C MET A 197 -22.48 -0.52 -4.02
N SER A 198 -23.41 -0.84 -4.93
CA SER A 198 -24.32 -1.98 -4.74
C SER A 198 -23.59 -3.33 -4.82
N GLU A 199 -22.45 -3.38 -5.51
CA GLU A 199 -21.62 -4.58 -5.66
C GLU A 199 -20.51 -4.66 -4.60
N ALA A 200 -20.23 -3.57 -3.88
CA ALA A 200 -19.17 -3.45 -2.88
C ALA A 200 -19.43 -4.22 -1.56
N GLY A 201 -20.63 -4.79 -1.38
CA GLY A 201 -20.97 -5.55 -0.17
C GLY A 201 -21.12 -4.71 1.11
N CYS A 202 -21.31 -3.40 0.99
CA CYS A 202 -21.57 -2.48 2.09
C CYS A 202 -23.05 -2.09 2.20
N GLU A 203 -23.45 -1.55 3.35
CA GLU A 203 -24.78 -0.99 3.58
C GLU A 203 -24.76 0.54 3.41
N ASN A 204 -25.75 1.10 2.71
CA ASN A 204 -25.88 2.56 2.63
C ASN A 204 -26.40 3.11 3.95
N SER A 205 -25.63 3.97 4.61
CA SER A 205 -26.03 4.56 5.90
C SER A 205 -27.09 5.67 5.77
N GLY A 206 -27.24 6.26 4.57
CA GLY A 206 -28.05 7.45 4.31
C GLY A 206 -27.50 8.75 4.92
N GLN A 207 -26.32 8.73 5.56
CA GLN A 207 -25.73 9.90 6.22
C GLN A 207 -24.89 10.75 5.26
N ALA A 208 -24.64 12.01 5.64
CA ALA A 208 -23.69 12.87 4.95
C ALA A 208 -22.26 12.29 5.02
N VAL A 209 -21.88 11.84 6.22
CA VAL A 209 -20.61 11.19 6.53
C VAL A 209 -20.87 9.93 7.35
N THR A 210 -20.10 8.87 7.09
CA THR A 210 -20.15 7.61 7.82
C THR A 210 -18.76 7.22 8.27
N ILE A 211 -18.60 6.90 9.55
CA ILE A 211 -17.41 6.29 10.12
C ILE A 211 -17.77 4.85 10.49
N ASP A 212 -17.00 3.89 9.98
CA ASP A 212 -17.12 2.46 10.31
C ASP A 212 -15.71 1.87 10.52
N GLY A 213 -15.25 1.86 11.77
CA GLY A 213 -13.89 1.48 12.12
C GLY A 213 -12.88 2.49 11.55
N ASN A 214 -11.90 1.99 10.79
CA ASN A 214 -10.90 2.80 10.09
C ASN A 214 -11.38 3.39 8.74
N ALA A 215 -12.62 3.08 8.33
CA ALA A 215 -13.18 3.55 7.07
C ALA A 215 -14.05 4.81 7.28
N VAL A 216 -13.77 5.88 6.53
CA VAL A 216 -14.54 7.13 6.57
C VAL A 216 -15.07 7.45 5.17
N THR A 217 -16.39 7.58 5.02
CA THR A 217 -17.00 7.81 3.70
C THR A 217 -17.96 9.00 3.71
N GLY A 218 -17.95 9.80 2.64
CA GLY A 218 -18.78 11.01 2.51
C GLY A 218 -19.63 11.00 1.24
N ASN A 219 -20.84 11.57 1.32
CA ASN A 219 -21.82 11.48 0.23
C ASN A 219 -21.70 12.55 -0.87
N GLY A 220 -20.78 13.51 -0.77
CA GLY A 220 -20.61 14.52 -1.81
C GLY A 220 -20.06 15.86 -1.34
N PRO A 221 -20.00 16.85 -2.26
CA PRO A 221 -19.38 18.15 -1.99
C PRO A 221 -19.95 18.90 -0.80
N SER A 222 -21.25 18.78 -0.53
CA SER A 222 -21.91 19.45 0.60
C SER A 222 -21.43 18.95 1.96
N ALA A 223 -20.86 17.74 2.01
CA ALA A 223 -20.34 17.12 3.22
C ALA A 223 -18.83 17.35 3.39
N ALA A 224 -18.14 18.06 2.49
CA ALA A 224 -16.67 18.13 2.46
C ALA A 224 -16.04 18.62 3.77
N THR A 225 -16.63 19.64 4.42
CA THR A 225 -16.16 20.13 5.72
C THR A 225 -16.36 19.10 6.83
N GLU A 226 -17.58 18.59 6.98
CA GLU A 226 -17.93 17.57 7.99
C GLU A 226 -17.11 16.30 7.81
N PHE A 227 -16.85 15.92 6.56
CA PHE A 227 -16.02 14.77 6.20
C PHE A 227 -14.57 14.96 6.66
N GLY A 228 -13.99 16.15 6.42
CA GLY A 228 -12.64 16.46 6.89
C GLY A 228 -12.52 16.38 8.42
N GLU A 229 -13.52 16.90 9.13
CA GLU A 229 -13.61 16.81 10.59
C GLU A 229 -13.69 15.35 11.08
N ALA A 230 -14.50 14.51 10.43
CA ALA A 230 -14.62 13.09 10.73
C ALA A 230 -13.31 12.32 10.47
N VAL A 231 -12.55 12.68 9.43
CA VAL A 231 -11.23 12.09 9.19
C VAL A 231 -10.27 12.44 10.33
N VAL A 232 -10.23 13.69 10.75
CA VAL A 232 -9.39 14.12 11.88
C VAL A 232 -9.79 13.41 13.17
N GLU A 233 -11.10 13.25 13.44
CA GLU A 233 -11.59 12.49 14.60
C GLU A 233 -11.02 11.07 14.63
N VAL A 234 -11.01 10.38 13.48
CA VAL A 234 -10.44 9.03 13.38
C VAL A 234 -8.93 9.04 13.58
N LEU A 235 -8.21 9.99 12.98
CA LEU A 235 -6.75 10.11 13.12
C LEU A 235 -6.31 10.35 14.57
N ASP A 236 -7.02 11.23 15.30
CA ASP A 236 -6.73 11.55 16.70
C ASP A 236 -7.02 10.38 17.67
N SER A 237 -7.71 9.34 17.18
CA SER A 237 -8.05 8.14 17.96
C SER A 237 -7.11 6.95 17.73
N MET A 238 -6.14 7.08 16.81
CA MET A 238 -5.18 6.00 16.45
C MET A 238 -4.04 5.82 17.45
#